data_AF-A0A1Q7BWZ7-F1
#
_entry.id   AF-A0A1Q7BWZ7-F1
#
_cell.length_a   1.000
_cell.length_b   1.000
_cell.length_c   1.000
_cell.angle_alpha   90.00
_cell.angle_beta   90.00
_cell.angle_gamma   90.00
#
_symmetry.space_group_name_H-M   'P 1'
#
loop_
_entity.id
_entity.type
_entity.pdbx_description
1 polymer ?
#
loop_
_entity_poly.entity_id
_entity_poly.type
_entity_poly.pdbx_seq_one_letter_code
_entity_poly.pdbx_strand_id
1 'polypeptide(L)'
;MAAVEGSDPIATRAPARSRGSWLALCTAAAGYCLTVLIFYPGYSTADARYVYADAMAWHFGDWQSPAMAVLWRLIDPIAPGSPSMFLLTAALYWLAFGLLAFLAARRSLWLGLAAALVPLVPPAFFFVGMIWRDVLFGVVWLVAAVLVFVAADRSARLRAPVQALALLLVALGVLLRPNALVAAPILAAYVIWPMRFDLRRLAIAFVPALVLFYALVPFVYYDLLRAERQNPPHSIMVFDLGGITHFSGENQFPVAWSADQTALLTSKCYDPVRWDTYWHVEPCPFVMRRLERPNDTIFGTPRLVEAWWQAVSKHPLAYLSHRATFMWQFLAGSNLVLPVWDWLDPAAGYGRSPYFTPLVALHDRLQPTLLFRPGLWLALAIAAAVFAWPARSTPAGAFTIGVTASAVVYVMTFFVVGVASDFRYAYWCVLAALAGGVAAMLARTHRVAETPSGQDSRDSSPASVNTSRM
;
A
#
# COMPACT_ATOMS: atom_id res chain seq x y z
N MET A 1 -44.04 59.40 -7.22
CA MET A 1 -43.89 58.18 -8.02
C MET A 1 -42.61 58.30 -8.84
N ALA A 2 -41.53 57.72 -8.36
CA ALA A 2 -40.25 57.63 -9.06
C ALA A 2 -39.65 56.27 -8.72
N ALA A 3 -39.27 55.53 -9.76
CA ALA A 3 -38.69 54.21 -9.72
C ALA A 3 -37.27 54.25 -9.14
N VAL A 4 -36.88 53.21 -8.39
CA VAL A 4 -35.48 52.87 -8.14
C VAL A 4 -35.32 51.38 -8.37
N GLU A 5 -34.60 51.08 -9.46
CA GLU A 5 -34.01 49.81 -9.86
C GLU A 5 -33.18 49.22 -8.70
N GLY A 6 -33.27 47.93 -8.40
CA GLY A 6 -32.59 46.89 -9.18
C GLY A 6 -31.25 46.55 -8.53
N SER A 7 -31.27 45.79 -7.43
CA SER A 7 -30.06 45.18 -6.86
C SER A 7 -30.00 43.71 -7.27
N ASP A 8 -29.26 43.43 -8.34
CA ASP A 8 -28.91 42.07 -8.75
C ASP A 8 -28.06 41.38 -7.66
N PRO A 9 -28.38 40.15 -7.26
CA PRO A 9 -27.48 39.35 -6.44
C PRO A 9 -26.26 38.96 -7.28
N ILE A 10 -25.08 39.29 -6.78
CA ILE A 10 -23.78 38.87 -7.32
C ILE A 10 -23.79 37.35 -7.51
N ALA A 11 -24.01 36.93 -8.76
CA ALA A 11 -23.87 35.54 -9.16
C ALA A 11 -22.40 35.15 -8.94
N THR A 12 -22.15 34.37 -7.90
CA THR A 12 -20.88 33.67 -7.68
C THR A 12 -20.61 32.82 -8.93
N ARG A 13 -19.76 33.33 -9.83
CA ARG A 13 -19.28 32.60 -11.00
C ARG A 13 -18.74 31.25 -10.51
N ALA A 14 -19.31 30.16 -11.02
CA ALA A 14 -18.69 28.84 -10.91
C ALA A 14 -17.22 28.98 -11.37
N PRO A 15 -16.24 28.47 -10.62
CA PRO A 15 -14.84 28.63 -11.00
C PRO A 15 -14.64 27.99 -12.37
N ALA A 16 -14.33 28.81 -13.37
CA ALA A 16 -13.96 28.34 -14.70
C ALA A 16 -12.87 27.29 -14.53
N ARG A 17 -13.07 26.09 -15.09
CA ARG A 17 -12.05 25.01 -15.06
C ARG A 17 -10.74 25.60 -15.55
N SER A 18 -9.76 25.75 -14.66
CA SER A 18 -8.49 26.40 -14.98
C SER A 18 -7.77 25.59 -16.07
N ARG A 19 -7.09 26.26 -17.00
CA ARG A 19 -6.24 25.59 -18.02
C ARG A 19 -5.28 24.57 -17.41
N GLY A 20 -4.81 24.82 -16.19
CA GLY A 20 -3.94 23.90 -15.45
C GLY A 20 -4.60 22.58 -15.05
N SER A 21 -5.92 22.57 -14.78
CA SER A 21 -6.63 21.33 -14.47
C SER A 21 -6.69 20.38 -15.67
N TRP A 22 -6.89 20.94 -16.87
CA TRP A 22 -6.84 20.18 -18.12
C TRP A 22 -5.44 19.67 -18.43
N LEU A 23 -4.41 20.51 -18.26
CA LEU A 23 -3.04 20.10 -18.48
C LEU A 23 -2.63 18.94 -17.56
N ALA A 24 -2.98 19.00 -16.27
CA ALA A 24 -2.73 17.91 -15.32
C ALA A 24 -3.40 16.58 -15.74
N LEU A 25 -4.64 16.63 -16.24
CA LEU A 25 -5.34 15.45 -16.75
C LEU A 25 -4.70 14.91 -18.03
N CYS A 26 -4.27 15.79 -18.95
CA CYS A 26 -3.54 15.37 -20.14
C CYS A 26 -2.20 14.72 -19.79
N THR A 27 -1.48 15.25 -18.79
CA THR A 27 -0.24 14.63 -18.29
C THR A 27 -0.51 13.26 -17.69
N ALA A 28 -1.57 13.09 -16.91
CA ALA A 28 -1.96 11.78 -16.36
C ALA A 28 -2.35 10.79 -17.47
N ALA A 29 -3.08 11.23 -18.50
CA ALA A 29 -3.42 10.41 -19.66
C ALA A 29 -2.16 10.00 -20.45
N ALA A 30 -1.23 10.92 -20.66
CA ALA A 30 0.06 10.62 -21.29
C ALA A 30 0.87 9.61 -20.45
N GLY A 31 0.85 9.73 -19.13
CA GLY A 31 1.44 8.77 -18.20
C GLY A 31 0.82 7.38 -18.29
N TYR A 32 -0.51 7.28 -18.41
CA TYR A 32 -1.20 6.02 -18.66
C TYR A 32 -0.76 5.39 -19.99
N CYS A 33 -0.75 6.17 -21.08
CA CYS A 33 -0.28 5.69 -22.38
C CYS A 33 1.18 5.22 -22.33
N LEU A 34 2.06 5.93 -21.62
CA LEU A 34 3.45 5.53 -21.41
C LEU A 34 3.54 4.21 -20.62
N THR A 35 2.72 4.04 -19.59
CA THR A 35 2.66 2.81 -18.79
C THR A 35 2.26 1.62 -19.66
N VAL A 36 1.22 1.77 -20.48
CA VAL A 36 0.79 0.73 -21.42
C VAL A 36 1.88 0.45 -22.46
N LEU A 37 2.52 1.48 -23.01
CA LEU A 37 3.60 1.33 -23.99
C LEU A 37 4.77 0.50 -23.46
N ILE A 38 5.14 0.70 -22.19
CA ILE A 38 6.29 0.03 -21.58
C ILE A 38 5.94 -1.37 -21.07
N PHE A 39 4.78 -1.51 -20.43
CA PHE A 39 4.45 -2.69 -19.63
C PHE A 39 3.33 -3.56 -20.20
N TYR A 40 2.79 -3.30 -21.40
CA TYR A 40 1.86 -4.24 -22.03
C TYR A 40 2.61 -5.48 -22.53
N PRO A 41 2.10 -6.71 -22.31
CA PRO A 41 0.79 -7.13 -21.76
C PRO A 41 0.68 -7.27 -20.22
N GLY A 42 1.64 -6.81 -19.44
CA GLY A 42 1.74 -7.01 -17.99
C GLY A 42 2.61 -8.20 -17.59
N TYR A 43 3.26 -8.14 -16.41
CA TYR A 43 4.11 -9.21 -15.89
C TYR A 43 3.37 -10.24 -15.08
N SER A 44 3.12 -11.38 -15.73
CA SER A 44 2.68 -12.60 -15.07
C SER A 44 3.86 -13.45 -14.55
N THR A 45 4.16 -13.23 -13.26
CA THR A 45 5.07 -14.05 -12.45
C THR A 45 4.46 -15.42 -12.14
N ALA A 46 5.23 -16.36 -11.57
CA ALA A 46 4.70 -17.65 -11.15
C ALA A 46 3.48 -17.50 -10.21
N ASP A 47 3.55 -16.60 -9.23
CA ASP A 47 2.42 -16.24 -8.35
C ASP A 47 1.16 -15.86 -9.14
N ALA A 48 1.31 -15.01 -10.15
CA ALA A 48 0.21 -14.53 -10.97
C ALA A 48 -0.39 -15.64 -11.85
N ARG A 49 0.46 -16.53 -12.38
CA ARG A 49 0.01 -17.69 -13.19
C ARG A 49 -0.80 -18.67 -12.34
N TYR A 50 -0.42 -18.89 -11.09
CA TYR A 50 -1.22 -19.70 -10.15
C TYR A 50 -2.59 -19.07 -9.92
N VAL A 51 -2.67 -17.77 -9.64
CA VAL A 51 -3.97 -17.07 -9.47
C VAL A 51 -4.83 -17.14 -10.73
N TYR A 52 -4.22 -16.98 -11.90
CA TYR A 52 -4.94 -17.08 -13.17
C TYR A 52 -5.44 -18.49 -13.46
N ALA A 53 -4.63 -19.52 -13.15
CA ALA A 53 -5.05 -20.91 -13.27
C ALA A 53 -6.26 -21.22 -12.37
N ASP A 54 -6.22 -20.78 -11.11
CA ASP A 54 -7.34 -20.90 -10.16
C ASP A 54 -8.59 -20.18 -10.69
N ALA A 55 -8.43 -18.98 -11.25
CA ALA A 55 -9.52 -18.20 -11.84
C ALA A 55 -10.19 -18.92 -13.01
N MET A 56 -9.41 -19.60 -13.85
CA MET A 56 -9.91 -20.34 -15.01
C MET A 56 -10.52 -21.70 -14.63
N ALA A 57 -9.92 -22.39 -13.67
CA ALA A 57 -10.41 -23.66 -13.13
C ALA A 57 -11.63 -23.49 -12.20
N TRP A 58 -11.86 -22.26 -11.69
CA TRP A 58 -12.83 -21.98 -10.64
C TRP A 58 -12.61 -22.86 -9.39
N HIS A 59 -11.34 -23.14 -9.10
CA HIS A 59 -10.87 -23.85 -7.91
C HIS A 59 -9.90 -22.93 -7.19
N PHE A 60 -10.22 -22.58 -5.94
CA PHE A 60 -9.49 -21.54 -5.23
C PHE A 60 -8.71 -22.12 -4.05
N GLY A 61 -7.44 -21.75 -3.92
CA GLY A 61 -6.65 -21.95 -2.71
C GLY A 61 -6.47 -20.65 -1.90
N ASP A 62 -6.28 -20.75 -0.59
CA ASP A 62 -6.02 -19.60 0.29
C ASP A 62 -4.54 -19.13 0.28
N TRP A 63 -3.64 -19.81 -0.44
CA TRP A 63 -2.23 -19.42 -0.58
C TRP A 63 -2.03 -18.10 -1.32
N GLN A 64 -2.76 -17.97 -2.43
CA GLN A 64 -2.89 -16.71 -3.12
C GLN A 64 -4.16 -15.99 -2.64
N SER A 65 -4.70 -15.04 -3.40
CA SER A 65 -5.98 -14.39 -3.03
C SER A 65 -7.11 -14.93 -3.92
N PRO A 66 -8.06 -15.70 -3.37
CA PRO A 66 -9.28 -16.08 -4.06
C PRO A 66 -10.05 -14.89 -4.61
N ALA A 67 -10.06 -13.77 -3.87
CA ALA A 67 -10.71 -12.53 -4.33
C ALA A 67 -10.04 -11.96 -5.59
N MET A 68 -8.70 -12.04 -5.69
CA MET A 68 -7.99 -11.66 -6.91
C MET A 68 -8.34 -12.60 -8.08
N ALA A 69 -8.46 -13.91 -7.85
CA ALA A 69 -8.84 -14.88 -8.87
C ALA A 69 -10.27 -14.62 -9.40
N VAL A 70 -11.24 -14.38 -8.51
CA VAL A 70 -12.61 -14.01 -8.88
C VAL A 70 -12.63 -12.71 -9.67
N LEU A 71 -11.93 -11.67 -9.20
CA LEU A 71 -11.81 -10.41 -9.92
C LEU A 71 -11.23 -10.64 -11.32
N TRP A 72 -10.16 -11.44 -11.42
CA TRP A 72 -9.53 -11.76 -12.70
C TRP A 72 -10.54 -12.41 -13.64
N ARG A 73 -11.28 -13.44 -13.20
CA ARG A 73 -12.30 -14.10 -14.01
C ARG A 73 -13.37 -13.13 -14.53
N LEU A 74 -13.75 -12.13 -13.75
CA LEU A 74 -14.78 -11.14 -14.13
C LEU A 74 -14.28 -10.16 -15.22
N ILE A 75 -13.01 -9.75 -15.14
CA ILE A 75 -12.45 -8.74 -16.06
C ILE A 75 -11.76 -9.35 -17.27
N ASP A 76 -11.38 -10.63 -17.20
CA ASP A 76 -10.61 -11.31 -18.24
C ASP A 76 -11.23 -11.23 -19.65
N PRO A 77 -12.57 -11.33 -19.82
CA PRO A 77 -13.18 -11.23 -21.15
C PRO A 77 -12.91 -9.92 -21.90
N ILE A 78 -12.53 -8.85 -21.19
CA ILE A 78 -12.21 -7.54 -21.80
C ILE A 78 -10.84 -7.58 -22.49
N ALA A 79 -9.84 -8.23 -21.88
CA ALA A 79 -8.48 -8.33 -22.39
C ALA A 79 -7.79 -9.61 -21.85
N PRO A 80 -8.02 -10.77 -22.47
CA PRO A 80 -7.70 -12.07 -21.85
C PRO A 80 -6.24 -12.25 -21.42
N GLY A 81 -6.04 -12.90 -20.28
CA GLY A 81 -4.74 -13.24 -19.69
C GLY A 81 -4.16 -12.12 -18.83
N SER A 82 -2.84 -11.93 -18.91
CA SER A 82 -2.11 -10.85 -18.21
C SER A 82 -2.65 -9.43 -18.49
N PRO A 83 -3.04 -9.06 -19.73
CA PRO A 83 -3.53 -7.73 -20.05
C PRO A 83 -4.70 -7.26 -19.19
N SER A 84 -5.65 -8.13 -18.83
CA SER A 84 -6.86 -7.73 -18.11
C SER A 84 -6.52 -7.14 -16.74
N MET A 85 -5.72 -7.85 -15.95
CA MET A 85 -5.31 -7.39 -14.63
C MET A 85 -4.34 -6.20 -14.71
N PHE A 86 -3.45 -6.18 -15.72
CA PHE A 86 -2.53 -5.07 -15.94
C PHE A 86 -3.26 -3.78 -16.30
N LEU A 87 -4.15 -3.80 -17.29
CA LEU A 87 -4.89 -2.62 -17.74
C LEU A 87 -5.81 -2.08 -16.63
N LEU A 88 -6.45 -2.96 -15.85
CA LEU A 88 -7.21 -2.55 -14.66
C LEU A 88 -6.32 -1.81 -13.66
N THR A 89 -5.18 -2.41 -13.30
CA THR A 89 -4.25 -1.85 -12.31
C THR A 89 -3.69 -0.50 -12.79
N ALA A 90 -3.26 -0.41 -14.05
CA ALA A 90 -2.75 0.82 -14.64
C ALA A 90 -3.83 1.92 -14.72
N ALA A 91 -5.06 1.57 -15.09
CA ALA A 91 -6.16 2.52 -15.17
C ALA A 91 -6.52 3.08 -13.78
N LEU A 92 -6.61 2.23 -12.76
CA LEU A 92 -6.87 2.63 -11.39
C LEU A 92 -5.73 3.49 -10.80
N TYR A 93 -4.47 3.12 -11.09
CA TYR A 93 -3.28 3.87 -10.69
C TYR A 93 -3.32 5.31 -11.20
N TRP A 94 -3.53 5.48 -12.52
CA TRP A 94 -3.59 6.80 -13.14
C TRP A 94 -4.89 7.55 -12.85
N LEU A 95 -6.00 6.85 -12.59
CA LEU A 95 -7.22 7.47 -12.09
C LEU A 95 -6.97 8.17 -10.74
N ALA A 96 -6.36 7.47 -9.78
CA ALA A 96 -6.11 8.04 -8.46
C ALA A 96 -5.17 9.25 -8.53
N PHE A 97 -4.03 9.11 -9.19
CA PHE A 97 -3.08 10.22 -9.29
C PHE A 97 -3.58 11.35 -10.21
N GLY A 98 -4.33 11.06 -11.26
CA GLY A 98 -4.96 12.06 -12.12
C GLY A 98 -6.00 12.89 -11.38
N LEU A 99 -6.82 12.26 -10.52
CA LEU A 99 -7.76 12.97 -9.64
C LEU A 99 -7.04 13.84 -8.61
N LEU A 100 -5.95 13.34 -8.02
CA LEU A 100 -5.14 14.10 -7.08
C LEU A 100 -4.45 15.30 -7.76
N ALA A 101 -3.92 15.10 -8.96
CA ALA A 101 -3.32 16.14 -9.77
C ALA A 101 -4.35 17.20 -10.20
N PHE A 102 -5.56 16.79 -10.55
CA PHE A 102 -6.67 17.70 -10.83
C PHE A 102 -7.04 18.57 -9.61
N LEU A 103 -7.11 17.98 -8.41
CA LEU A 103 -7.33 18.74 -7.17
C LEU A 103 -6.19 19.73 -6.92
N ALA A 104 -4.94 19.31 -7.10
CA ALA A 104 -3.78 20.15 -6.89
C ALA A 104 -3.70 21.32 -7.90
N ALA A 105 -4.03 21.06 -9.17
CA ALA A 105 -4.04 22.04 -10.25
C ALA A 105 -5.06 23.18 -10.08
N ARG A 106 -6.13 22.94 -9.31
CA ARG A 106 -7.09 23.99 -8.92
C ARG A 106 -6.49 25.02 -7.98
N ARG A 107 -5.41 24.67 -7.28
CA ARG A 107 -4.70 25.55 -6.34
C ARG A 107 -3.43 26.13 -6.94
N SER A 108 -2.65 25.29 -7.60
CA SER A 108 -1.42 25.71 -8.28
C SER A 108 -1.15 24.80 -9.46
N LEU A 109 -0.88 25.40 -10.62
CA LEU A 109 -0.49 24.67 -11.82
C LEU A 109 0.72 23.77 -11.54
N TRP A 110 1.73 24.30 -10.85
CA TRP A 110 2.95 23.56 -10.52
C TRP A 110 2.70 22.38 -9.59
N LEU A 111 1.82 22.54 -8.59
CA LEU A 111 1.41 21.41 -7.73
C LEU A 111 0.62 20.37 -8.53
N GLY A 112 -0.23 20.80 -9.46
CA GLY A 112 -0.95 19.91 -10.37
C GLY A 112 -0.01 19.09 -11.26
N LEU A 113 0.97 19.74 -11.88
CA LEU A 113 1.98 19.07 -12.70
C LEU A 113 2.87 18.14 -11.87
N ALA A 114 3.33 18.59 -10.70
CA ALA A 114 4.12 17.75 -9.79
C ALA A 114 3.32 16.51 -9.38
N ALA A 115 2.05 16.66 -8.99
CA ALA A 115 1.18 15.55 -8.63
C ALA A 115 0.92 14.57 -9.79
N ALA A 116 0.92 15.04 -11.04
CA ALA A 116 0.82 14.19 -12.23
C ALA A 116 2.13 13.48 -12.59
N LEU A 117 3.28 13.97 -12.13
CA LEU A 117 4.62 13.40 -12.39
C LEU A 117 5.13 12.49 -11.26
N VAL A 118 4.68 12.71 -10.03
CA VAL A 118 4.92 11.84 -8.87
C VAL A 118 4.67 10.34 -9.15
N PRO A 119 3.67 9.91 -9.94
CA PRO A 119 3.45 8.50 -10.26
C PRO A 119 4.57 7.89 -11.12
N LEU A 120 5.45 8.71 -11.70
CA LEU A 120 6.61 8.26 -12.46
C LEU A 120 7.85 8.04 -11.57
N VAL A 121 7.74 8.29 -10.26
CA VAL A 121 8.83 8.01 -9.31
C VAL A 121 9.12 6.49 -9.35
N PRO A 122 10.39 6.06 -9.56
CA PRO A 122 10.69 4.70 -9.98
C PRO A 122 10.06 3.57 -9.16
N PRO A 123 10.09 3.56 -7.82
CA PRO A 123 9.43 2.50 -7.04
C PRO A 123 7.91 2.47 -7.16
N ALA A 124 7.28 3.60 -7.47
CA ALA A 124 5.84 3.64 -7.73
C ALA A 124 5.54 3.11 -9.14
N PHE A 125 6.30 3.58 -10.14
CA PHE A 125 6.09 3.31 -11.56
C PHE A 125 6.46 1.88 -11.97
N PHE A 126 7.61 1.37 -11.53
CA PHE A 126 8.17 0.09 -11.98
C PHE A 126 7.28 -1.10 -11.63
N PHE A 127 6.56 -1.01 -10.52
CA PHE A 127 5.69 -2.07 -10.05
C PHE A 127 4.32 -2.08 -10.74
N VAL A 128 3.90 -1.00 -11.43
CA VAL A 128 2.58 -0.95 -12.10
C VAL A 128 2.47 -2.01 -13.19
N GLY A 129 3.59 -2.37 -13.83
CA GLY A 129 3.64 -3.46 -14.80
C GLY A 129 3.57 -4.86 -14.18
N MET A 130 3.71 -4.99 -12.86
CA MET A 130 3.76 -6.29 -12.17
C MET A 130 2.35 -6.74 -11.79
N ILE A 131 1.97 -7.95 -12.22
CA ILE A 131 0.72 -8.55 -11.77
C ILE A 131 0.95 -9.20 -10.41
N TRP A 132 1.01 -8.35 -9.39
CA TRP A 132 1.12 -8.74 -7.99
C TRP A 132 -0.07 -8.23 -7.20
N ARG A 133 -0.58 -9.08 -6.31
CA ARG A 133 -1.63 -8.70 -5.38
C ARG A 133 -1.25 -7.50 -4.51
N ASP A 134 0.03 -7.32 -4.16
CA ASP A 134 0.51 -6.13 -3.43
C ASP A 134 0.29 -4.83 -4.18
N VAL A 135 0.50 -4.88 -5.50
CA VAL A 135 0.36 -3.72 -6.38
C VAL A 135 -1.11 -3.36 -6.51
N LEU A 136 -1.94 -4.34 -6.86
CA LEU A 136 -3.39 -4.14 -6.95
C LEU A 136 -3.98 -3.66 -5.62
N PHE A 137 -3.58 -4.27 -4.49
CA PHE A 137 -3.95 -3.85 -3.14
C PHE A 137 -3.64 -2.37 -2.91
N GLY A 138 -2.39 -1.96 -3.11
CA GLY A 138 -1.97 -0.57 -2.89
C GLY A 138 -2.71 0.41 -3.78
N VAL A 139 -2.93 0.05 -5.04
CA VAL A 139 -3.66 0.89 -6.02
C VAL A 139 -5.14 1.04 -5.65
N VAL A 140 -5.81 -0.05 -5.27
CA VAL A 140 -7.22 -0.04 -4.87
C VAL A 140 -7.43 0.83 -3.62
N TRP A 141 -6.53 0.72 -2.64
CA TRP A 141 -6.57 1.57 -1.44
C TRP A 141 -6.27 3.04 -1.74
N LEU A 142 -5.36 3.31 -2.68
CA LEU A 142 -5.10 4.67 -3.14
C LEU A 142 -6.33 5.28 -3.81
N VAL A 143 -7.02 4.54 -4.69
CA VAL A 143 -8.28 4.98 -5.31
C VAL A 143 -9.33 5.26 -4.25
N ALA A 144 -9.53 4.35 -3.29
CA ALA A 144 -10.47 4.53 -2.19
C ALA A 144 -10.23 5.85 -1.45
N ALA A 145 -8.97 6.11 -1.10
CA ALA A 145 -8.59 7.32 -0.38
C ALA A 145 -8.81 8.59 -1.21
N VAL A 146 -8.36 8.60 -2.47
CA VAL A 146 -8.44 9.79 -3.33
C VAL A 146 -9.88 10.11 -3.72
N LEU A 147 -10.72 9.11 -4.00
CA LEU A 147 -12.15 9.33 -4.30
C LEU A 147 -12.84 10.08 -3.16
N VAL A 148 -12.57 9.68 -1.93
CA VAL A 148 -13.14 10.34 -0.74
C VAL A 148 -12.55 11.73 -0.56
N PHE A 149 -11.26 11.93 -0.83
CA PHE A 149 -10.66 13.27 -0.79
C PHE A 149 -11.32 14.22 -1.78
N VAL A 150 -11.55 13.79 -3.02
CA VAL A 150 -12.28 14.55 -4.06
C VAL A 150 -13.72 14.87 -3.63
N ALA A 151 -14.36 13.93 -2.92
CA ALA A 151 -15.74 14.07 -2.45
C ALA A 151 -15.87 14.77 -1.08
N ALA A 152 -14.78 15.11 -0.40
CA ALA A 152 -14.80 15.57 0.99
C ALA A 152 -15.71 16.79 1.19
N ASP A 153 -15.55 17.81 0.33
CA ASP A 153 -16.31 19.07 0.38
C ASP A 153 -17.69 18.98 -0.32
N ARG A 154 -18.10 17.79 -0.78
CA ARG A 154 -19.41 17.59 -1.41
C ARG A 154 -20.51 17.40 -0.36
N SER A 155 -21.75 17.65 -0.77
CA SER A 155 -22.92 17.39 0.08
C SER A 155 -22.97 15.92 0.50
N ALA A 156 -23.57 15.63 1.66
CA ALA A 156 -23.64 14.28 2.20
C ALA A 156 -24.30 13.28 1.22
N ARG A 157 -25.29 13.73 0.43
CA ARG A 157 -25.97 12.92 -0.60
C ARG A 157 -25.02 12.43 -1.70
N LEU A 158 -24.04 13.25 -2.09
CA LEU A 158 -23.03 12.89 -3.09
C LEU A 158 -21.84 12.17 -2.47
N ARG A 159 -21.49 12.50 -1.23
CA ARG A 159 -20.34 11.92 -0.52
C ARG A 159 -20.62 10.49 -0.03
N ALA A 160 -21.81 10.21 0.48
CA ALA A 160 -22.16 8.89 1.02
C ALA A 160 -21.96 7.71 0.04
N PRO A 161 -22.43 7.75 -1.23
CA PRO A 161 -22.17 6.64 -2.16
C PRO A 161 -20.68 6.48 -2.47
N VAL A 162 -19.92 7.58 -2.55
CA VAL A 162 -18.46 7.52 -2.74
C VAL A 162 -17.77 6.90 -1.53
N GLN A 163 -18.20 7.23 -0.31
CA GLN A 163 -17.68 6.61 0.91
C GLN A 163 -18.02 5.12 0.97
N ALA A 164 -19.23 4.72 0.57
CA ALA A 164 -19.62 3.31 0.50
C ALA A 164 -18.74 2.54 -0.49
N LEU A 165 -18.54 3.07 -1.71
CA LEU A 165 -17.62 2.49 -2.68
C LEU A 165 -16.19 2.41 -2.14
N ALA A 166 -15.69 3.47 -1.50
CA ALA A 166 -14.36 3.49 -0.91
C ALA A 166 -14.21 2.44 0.20
N LEU A 167 -15.20 2.24 1.06
CA LEU A 167 -15.19 1.18 2.07
C LEU A 167 -15.18 -0.22 1.44
N LEU A 168 -15.91 -0.44 0.35
CA LEU A 168 -15.85 -1.69 -0.42
C LEU A 168 -14.46 -1.91 -1.03
N LEU A 169 -13.80 -0.86 -1.53
CA LEU A 169 -12.43 -0.94 -2.02
C LEU A 169 -11.43 -1.21 -0.88
N VAL A 170 -11.62 -0.62 0.31
CA VAL A 170 -10.81 -0.95 1.49
C VAL A 170 -10.97 -2.44 1.85
N ALA A 171 -12.21 -2.93 1.90
CA ALA A 171 -12.54 -4.32 2.13
C ALA A 171 -11.91 -5.26 1.08
N LEU A 172 -11.99 -4.90 -0.21
CA LEU A 172 -11.31 -5.62 -1.29
C LEU A 172 -9.81 -5.70 -1.05
N GLY A 173 -9.16 -4.60 -0.64
CA GLY A 173 -7.73 -4.66 -0.35
C GLY A 173 -7.36 -5.58 0.81
N VAL A 174 -8.20 -5.68 1.87
CA VAL A 174 -8.03 -6.70 2.93
C VAL A 174 -8.15 -8.11 2.35
N LEU A 175 -9.10 -8.34 1.44
CA LEU A 175 -9.27 -9.61 0.75
C LEU A 175 -8.16 -9.91 -0.27
N LEU A 176 -7.44 -8.92 -0.77
CA LEU A 176 -6.26 -9.12 -1.62
C LEU A 176 -5.02 -9.45 -0.78
N ARG A 177 -4.90 -8.79 0.38
CA ARG A 177 -3.80 -8.93 1.33
C ARG A 177 -4.31 -8.91 2.77
N PRO A 178 -4.62 -10.08 3.37
CA PRO A 178 -5.08 -10.17 4.76
C PRO A 178 -4.10 -9.56 5.78
N ASN A 179 -2.80 -9.47 5.46
CA ASN A 179 -1.80 -8.79 6.29
C ASN A 179 -2.13 -7.30 6.51
N ALA A 180 -2.93 -6.69 5.65
CA ALA A 180 -3.36 -5.29 5.77
C ALA A 180 -4.49 -5.09 6.79
N LEU A 181 -4.99 -6.16 7.43
CA LEU A 181 -6.10 -6.15 8.38
C LEU A 181 -5.96 -5.10 9.48
N VAL A 182 -4.77 -4.95 10.07
CA VAL A 182 -4.53 -4.00 11.19
C VAL A 182 -4.46 -2.55 10.70
N ALA A 183 -4.09 -2.32 9.44
CA ALA A 183 -4.00 -1.00 8.83
C ALA A 183 -5.34 -0.50 8.26
N ALA A 184 -6.25 -1.41 7.91
CA ALA A 184 -7.54 -1.10 7.29
C ALA A 184 -8.45 -0.21 8.17
N PRO A 185 -8.57 -0.40 9.50
CA PRO A 185 -9.36 0.47 10.36
C PRO A 185 -8.96 1.95 10.31
N ILE A 186 -7.67 2.24 10.14
CA ILE A 186 -7.15 3.62 10.06
C ILE A 186 -7.63 4.28 8.76
N LEU A 187 -7.51 3.56 7.65
CA LEU A 187 -7.97 4.05 6.35
C LEU A 187 -9.51 4.16 6.31
N ALA A 188 -10.23 3.20 6.89
CA ALA A 188 -11.68 3.24 7.01
C ALA A 188 -12.17 4.42 7.86
N ALA A 189 -11.50 4.74 8.97
CA ALA A 189 -11.82 5.91 9.78
C ALA A 189 -11.63 7.21 8.99
N TYR A 190 -10.56 7.32 8.18
CA TYR A 190 -10.39 8.43 7.25
C TYR A 190 -11.54 8.48 6.22
N VAL A 191 -11.89 7.36 5.61
CA VAL A 191 -12.97 7.26 4.62
C VAL A 191 -14.30 7.75 5.20
N ILE A 192 -14.62 7.40 6.45
CA ILE A 192 -15.87 7.79 7.14
C ILE A 192 -15.84 9.28 7.52
N TRP A 193 -14.70 9.80 7.97
CA TRP A 193 -14.55 11.19 8.43
C TRP A 193 -13.47 11.97 7.67
N PRO A 194 -13.68 12.23 6.36
CA PRO A 194 -12.60 12.77 5.53
C PRO A 194 -12.31 14.25 5.74
N MET A 195 -13.16 14.97 6.48
CA MET A 195 -12.99 16.39 6.76
C MET A 195 -11.95 16.66 7.86
N ARG A 196 -11.74 15.68 8.76
CA ARG A 196 -10.81 15.82 9.88
C ARG A 196 -10.32 14.47 10.37
N PHE A 197 -9.05 14.39 10.73
CA PHE A 197 -8.50 13.27 11.45
C PHE A 197 -8.64 13.49 12.97
N ASP A 198 -9.35 12.57 13.63
CA ASP A 198 -9.69 12.64 15.05
C ASP A 198 -9.35 11.30 15.71
N LEU A 199 -8.41 11.34 16.66
CA LEU A 199 -7.93 10.14 17.36
C LEU A 199 -9.01 9.46 18.19
N ARG A 200 -9.97 10.21 18.75
CA ARG A 200 -11.07 9.64 19.54
C ARG A 200 -12.00 8.84 18.63
N ARG A 201 -12.33 9.39 17.47
CA ARG A 201 -13.15 8.69 16.47
C ARG A 201 -12.45 7.44 15.94
N LEU A 202 -11.15 7.55 15.66
CA LEU A 202 -10.34 6.40 15.27
C LEU A 202 -10.36 5.32 16.36
N ALA A 203 -10.07 5.67 17.62
CA ALA A 203 -10.04 4.71 18.72
C ALA A 203 -11.37 3.98 18.92
N ILE A 204 -12.50 4.71 18.80
CA ILE A 204 -13.85 4.12 18.90
C ILE A 204 -14.14 3.19 17.71
N ALA A 205 -13.74 3.56 16.49
CA ALA A 205 -14.01 2.79 15.29
C ALA A 205 -13.04 1.62 15.08
N PHE A 206 -11.85 1.65 15.72
CA PHE A 206 -10.76 0.74 15.41
C PHE A 206 -11.13 -0.72 15.64
N VAL A 207 -11.58 -1.05 16.86
CA VAL A 207 -11.90 -2.44 17.24
C VAL A 207 -13.10 -2.99 16.45
N PRO A 208 -14.24 -2.27 16.32
CA PRO A 208 -15.35 -2.75 15.48
C PRO A 208 -14.95 -2.98 14.02
N ALA A 209 -14.17 -2.06 13.43
CA ALA A 209 -13.69 -2.22 12.06
C ALA A 209 -12.72 -3.39 11.93
N LEU A 210 -11.81 -3.58 12.89
CA LEU A 210 -10.88 -4.70 12.91
C LEU A 210 -11.62 -6.04 12.97
N VAL A 211 -12.61 -6.16 13.85
CA VAL A 211 -13.45 -7.36 13.96
C VAL A 211 -14.22 -7.62 12.67
N LEU A 212 -14.80 -6.57 12.08
CA LEU A 212 -15.53 -6.69 10.81
C LEU A 212 -14.63 -7.18 9.67
N PHE A 213 -13.45 -6.58 9.51
CA PHE A 213 -12.50 -7.00 8.48
C PHE A 213 -11.91 -8.39 8.76
N TYR A 214 -11.70 -8.74 10.02
CA TYR A 214 -11.24 -10.06 10.41
C TYR A 214 -12.28 -11.13 10.07
N ALA A 215 -13.57 -10.87 10.34
CA ALA A 215 -14.67 -11.77 10.00
C ALA A 215 -14.93 -11.84 8.49
N LEU A 216 -14.65 -10.76 7.75
CA LEU A 216 -14.85 -10.70 6.30
C LEU A 216 -13.97 -11.73 5.56
N VAL A 217 -12.71 -11.90 5.97
CA VAL A 217 -11.77 -12.81 5.29
C VAL A 217 -12.27 -14.26 5.28
N PRO A 218 -12.55 -14.92 6.42
CA PRO A 218 -13.03 -16.29 6.43
C PRO A 218 -14.42 -16.43 5.79
N PHE A 219 -15.31 -15.43 5.98
CA PHE A 219 -16.61 -15.43 5.33
C PHE A 219 -16.50 -15.47 3.80
N VAL A 220 -15.67 -14.60 3.22
CA VAL A 220 -15.50 -14.57 1.76
C VAL A 220 -14.69 -15.78 1.28
N TYR A 221 -13.57 -16.10 1.92
CA TYR A 221 -12.68 -17.14 1.44
C TYR A 221 -13.29 -18.54 1.58
N TYR A 222 -13.84 -18.87 2.75
CA TYR A 222 -14.25 -20.24 3.05
C TYR A 222 -15.76 -20.45 2.92
N ASP A 223 -16.60 -19.51 3.35
CA ASP A 223 -18.05 -19.71 3.30
C ASP A 223 -18.61 -19.43 1.89
N LEU A 224 -18.16 -18.34 1.26
CA LEU A 224 -18.62 -17.94 -0.07
C LEU A 224 -17.84 -18.62 -1.20
N LEU A 225 -16.51 -18.54 -1.19
CA LEU A 225 -15.66 -19.04 -2.28
C LEU A 225 -15.20 -20.48 -2.08
N ARG A 226 -15.43 -21.08 -0.90
CA ARG A 226 -15.04 -22.45 -0.57
C ARG A 226 -13.57 -22.76 -0.87
N ALA A 227 -12.70 -21.78 -0.60
CA ALA A 227 -11.28 -21.90 -0.86
C ALA A 227 -10.66 -23.05 -0.03
N GLU A 228 -9.78 -23.80 -0.67
CA GLU A 228 -9.00 -24.86 -0.05
C GLU A 228 -8.00 -24.26 0.95
N ARG A 229 -7.90 -24.87 2.13
CA ARG A 229 -6.99 -24.45 3.20
C ARG A 229 -5.60 -25.00 2.95
N GLN A 230 -4.71 -24.16 2.45
CA GLN A 230 -3.30 -24.43 2.21
C GLN A 230 -2.42 -23.90 3.36
N ASN A 231 -3.03 -23.26 4.36
CA ASN A 231 -2.40 -22.81 5.62
C ASN A 231 -1.19 -21.87 5.46
N PRO A 232 -1.25 -20.78 4.66
CA PRO A 232 -0.13 -19.84 4.50
C PRO A 232 0.44 -19.27 5.79
N PRO A 233 -0.34 -18.99 6.86
CA PRO A 233 0.22 -18.54 8.14
C PRO A 233 1.25 -19.50 8.74
N HIS A 234 1.25 -20.79 8.39
CA HIS A 234 2.26 -21.74 8.86
C HIS A 234 3.65 -21.46 8.30
N SER A 235 3.77 -20.74 7.17
CA SER A 235 5.06 -20.23 6.68
C SER A 235 5.74 -19.29 7.69
N ILE A 236 4.95 -18.47 8.40
CA ILE A 236 5.42 -17.58 9.47
C ILE A 236 6.03 -18.42 10.60
N MET A 237 5.35 -19.50 10.97
CA MET A 237 5.80 -20.39 12.04
C MET A 237 7.08 -21.14 11.66
N VAL A 238 7.18 -21.65 10.42
CA VAL A 238 8.41 -22.28 9.93
C VAL A 238 9.57 -21.28 9.94
N PHE A 239 9.32 -20.04 9.52
CA PHE A 239 10.32 -19.00 9.52
C PHE A 239 10.84 -18.69 10.93
N ASP A 240 9.91 -18.52 11.88
CA ASP A 240 10.22 -18.30 13.28
C ASP A 240 10.96 -19.46 13.92
N LEU A 241 10.52 -20.69 13.70
CA LEU A 241 11.18 -21.88 14.23
C LEU A 241 12.62 -21.99 13.69
N GLY A 242 12.82 -21.68 12.41
CA GLY A 242 14.13 -21.59 11.79
C GLY A 242 15.01 -20.51 12.42
N GLY A 243 14.47 -19.30 12.57
CA GLY A 243 15.17 -18.18 13.21
C GLY A 243 15.53 -18.45 14.67
N ILE A 244 14.58 -18.94 15.47
CA ILE A 244 14.83 -19.30 16.88
C ILE A 244 15.86 -20.42 16.94
N THR A 245 15.81 -21.43 16.06
CA THR A 245 16.82 -22.49 16.01
C THR A 245 18.22 -21.94 15.75
N HIS A 246 18.35 -20.99 14.82
CA HIS A 246 19.62 -20.32 14.55
C HIS A 246 20.16 -19.53 15.74
N PHE A 247 19.34 -18.66 16.34
CA PHE A 247 19.79 -17.77 17.42
C PHE A 247 19.92 -18.47 18.79
N SER A 248 19.16 -19.54 19.04
CA SER A 248 19.29 -20.33 20.28
C SER A 248 20.35 -21.42 20.19
N GLY A 249 20.68 -21.89 18.97
CA GLY A 249 21.52 -23.07 18.75
C GLY A 249 20.79 -24.40 19.05
N GLU A 250 19.53 -24.36 19.45
CA GLU A 250 18.71 -25.52 19.80
C GLU A 250 17.62 -25.76 18.75
N ASN A 251 17.45 -26.99 18.29
CA ASN A 251 16.36 -27.33 17.36
C ASN A 251 14.98 -27.07 17.98
N GLN A 252 14.19 -26.20 17.35
CA GLN A 252 12.83 -25.88 17.77
C GLN A 252 11.75 -26.51 16.88
N PHE A 253 12.12 -27.14 15.76
CA PHE A 253 11.15 -27.85 14.95
C PHE A 253 10.60 -29.07 15.72
N PRO A 254 9.32 -29.45 15.51
CA PRO A 254 8.71 -30.62 16.15
C PRO A 254 9.20 -31.95 15.55
N VAL A 255 10.46 -32.05 15.16
CA VAL A 255 11.10 -33.19 14.50
C VAL A 255 12.55 -33.30 14.98
N ALA A 256 13.02 -34.51 15.25
CA ALA A 256 14.44 -34.77 15.47
C ALA A 256 15.20 -34.79 14.14
N TRP A 257 16.27 -34.00 14.04
CA TRP A 257 17.14 -33.94 12.87
C TRP A 257 18.43 -34.71 13.11
N SER A 258 19.11 -35.13 12.04
CA SER A 258 20.48 -35.65 12.16
C SER A 258 21.44 -34.55 12.64
N ALA A 259 22.64 -34.94 13.08
CA ALA A 259 23.67 -33.98 13.47
C ALA A 259 24.00 -33.01 12.32
N ASP A 260 24.14 -33.52 11.10
CA ASP A 260 24.42 -32.70 9.90
C ASP A 260 23.28 -31.73 9.59
N GLN A 261 22.03 -32.19 9.66
CA GLN A 261 20.86 -31.33 9.44
C GLN A 261 20.73 -30.27 10.51
N THR A 262 21.00 -30.60 11.78
CA THR A 262 21.00 -29.63 12.88
C THR A 262 22.07 -28.57 12.65
N ALA A 263 23.27 -28.97 12.24
CA ALA A 263 24.34 -28.03 11.89
C ALA A 263 23.94 -27.11 10.72
N LEU A 264 23.25 -27.63 9.70
CA LEU A 264 22.70 -26.81 8.61
C LEU A 264 21.65 -25.82 9.11
N LEU A 265 20.72 -26.24 9.97
CA LEU A 265 19.67 -25.38 10.52
C LEU A 265 20.22 -24.23 11.37
N THR A 266 21.26 -24.49 12.17
CA THR A 266 21.87 -23.48 13.04
C THR A 266 22.86 -22.58 12.29
N SER A 267 23.28 -22.94 11.08
CA SER A 267 24.24 -22.15 10.29
C SER A 267 23.69 -21.68 8.94
N LYS A 268 23.63 -22.58 7.94
CA LYS A 268 23.43 -22.23 6.53
C LYS A 268 21.97 -22.01 6.11
N CYS A 269 21.02 -22.63 6.80
CA CYS A 269 19.62 -22.58 6.38
C CYS A 269 18.87 -21.34 6.88
N TYR A 270 19.44 -20.60 7.83
CA TYR A 270 18.84 -19.35 8.25
C TYR A 270 19.11 -18.26 7.22
N ASP A 271 18.04 -17.75 6.62
CA ASP A 271 18.08 -16.64 5.67
C ASP A 271 17.10 -15.55 6.14
N PRO A 272 17.57 -14.38 6.62
CA PRO A 272 16.69 -13.30 7.05
C PRO A 272 15.96 -12.61 5.89
N VAL A 273 16.29 -12.92 4.63
CA VAL A 273 15.58 -12.40 3.46
C VAL A 273 14.24 -13.09 3.28
N ARG A 274 14.17 -14.41 3.51
CA ARG A 274 12.98 -15.20 3.15
C ARG A 274 12.90 -16.56 3.82
N TRP A 275 11.68 -16.97 4.10
CA TRP A 275 11.37 -18.25 4.72
C TRP A 275 11.45 -19.45 3.76
N ASP A 276 11.19 -19.23 2.46
CA ASP A 276 11.11 -20.28 1.43
C ASP A 276 12.48 -20.86 1.09
N THR A 277 13.56 -20.37 1.71
CA THR A 277 14.84 -21.08 1.80
C THR A 277 14.64 -22.51 2.36
N TYR A 278 13.75 -22.68 3.33
CA TYR A 278 13.39 -24.00 3.88
C TYR A 278 12.56 -24.87 2.92
N TRP A 279 12.07 -24.31 1.81
CA TRP A 279 11.23 -25.00 0.83
C TRP A 279 11.93 -25.27 -0.50
N HIS A 280 12.68 -24.30 -1.02
CA HIS A 280 13.13 -24.32 -2.41
C HIS A 280 14.64 -24.14 -2.60
N VAL A 281 15.40 -23.75 -1.56
CA VAL A 281 16.82 -23.41 -1.70
C VAL A 281 17.71 -24.47 -1.06
N GLU A 282 18.38 -25.26 -1.89
CA GLU A 282 19.32 -26.29 -1.43
C GLU A 282 20.44 -25.71 -0.52
N PRO A 283 20.87 -26.42 0.53
CA PRO A 283 20.50 -27.81 0.89
C PRO A 283 19.25 -27.93 1.80
N CYS A 284 18.53 -26.84 2.06
CA CYS A 284 17.53 -26.73 3.13
C CYS A 284 16.11 -27.28 2.88
N PRO A 285 15.69 -27.72 1.67
CA PRO A 285 14.35 -28.26 1.44
C PRO A 285 14.01 -29.54 2.20
N PHE A 286 14.99 -30.17 2.89
CA PHE A 286 14.69 -31.31 3.77
C PHE A 286 13.71 -30.94 4.89
N VAL A 287 13.64 -29.66 5.28
CA VAL A 287 12.69 -29.16 6.29
C VAL A 287 11.26 -29.32 5.79
N MET A 288 10.89 -28.65 4.70
CA MET A 288 9.52 -28.75 4.18
C MET A 288 9.17 -30.16 3.71
N ARG A 289 10.09 -30.89 3.05
CA ARG A 289 9.87 -32.31 2.69
C ARG A 289 9.51 -33.18 3.89
N ARG A 290 10.02 -32.86 5.08
CA ARG A 290 9.70 -33.57 6.30
C ARG A 290 8.40 -33.09 6.95
N LEU A 291 8.14 -31.78 6.93
CA LEU A 291 6.91 -31.20 7.48
C LEU A 291 5.67 -31.56 6.65
N GLU A 292 5.82 -31.79 5.35
CA GLU A 292 4.74 -32.14 4.41
C GLU A 292 4.64 -33.64 4.12
N ARG A 293 5.44 -34.48 4.79
CA ARG A 293 5.45 -35.93 4.54
C ARG A 293 4.02 -36.51 4.71
N PRO A 294 3.44 -37.19 3.71
CA PRO A 294 2.04 -37.61 3.75
C PRO A 294 1.67 -38.53 4.92
N ASN A 295 2.60 -39.38 5.37
CA ASN A 295 2.34 -40.34 6.45
C ASN A 295 2.48 -39.74 7.86
N ASP A 296 3.00 -38.51 7.99
CA ASP A 296 3.15 -37.77 9.26
C ASP A 296 3.22 -36.27 8.96
N THR A 297 2.10 -35.72 8.49
CA THR A 297 1.98 -34.31 8.09
C THR A 297 1.99 -33.40 9.32
N ILE A 298 2.86 -32.40 9.31
CA ILE A 298 3.02 -31.40 10.38
C ILE A 298 2.56 -30.02 9.88
N PHE A 299 2.94 -29.66 8.66
CA PHE A 299 2.47 -28.41 8.05
C PHE A 299 0.94 -28.44 7.90
N GLY A 300 0.27 -27.33 8.21
CA GLY A 300 -1.20 -27.27 8.27
C GLY A 300 -1.85 -27.94 9.49
N THR A 301 -1.09 -28.46 10.46
CA THR A 301 -1.65 -29.11 11.66
C THR A 301 -1.39 -28.31 12.96
N PRO A 302 -2.19 -28.52 14.03
CA PRO A 302 -1.96 -27.90 15.33
C PRO A 302 -0.58 -28.18 15.93
N ARG A 303 0.07 -29.30 15.56
CA ARG A 303 1.41 -29.68 16.03
C ARG A 303 2.46 -28.61 15.71
N LEU A 304 2.36 -27.94 14.56
CA LEU A 304 3.28 -26.85 14.22
C LEU A 304 3.01 -25.59 15.06
N VAL A 305 1.74 -25.29 15.30
CA VAL A 305 1.30 -24.14 16.11
C VAL A 305 1.78 -24.28 17.55
N GLU A 306 1.63 -25.48 18.12
CA GLU A 306 2.10 -25.79 19.48
C GLU A 306 3.62 -25.67 19.58
N ALA A 307 4.35 -26.24 18.63
CA ALA A 307 5.81 -26.14 18.59
C ALA A 307 6.28 -24.68 18.50
N TRP A 308 5.64 -23.88 17.64
CA TRP A 308 5.92 -22.46 17.51
C TRP A 308 5.67 -21.71 18.82
N TRP A 309 4.52 -21.92 19.47
CA TRP A 309 4.21 -21.27 20.74
C TRP A 309 5.20 -21.63 21.85
N GLN A 310 5.57 -22.91 21.95
CA GLN A 310 6.57 -23.37 22.90
C GLN A 310 7.95 -22.74 22.62
N ALA A 311 8.38 -22.70 21.37
CA ALA A 311 9.65 -22.10 20.98
C ALA A 311 9.73 -20.60 21.31
N VAL A 312 8.69 -19.83 20.97
CA VAL A 312 8.61 -18.39 21.27
C VAL A 312 8.62 -18.15 22.79
N SER A 313 7.88 -18.97 23.55
CA SER A 313 7.79 -18.84 25.01
C SER A 313 9.10 -19.22 25.72
N LYS A 314 9.78 -20.26 25.23
CA LYS A 314 11.04 -20.76 25.80
C LYS A 314 12.24 -19.88 25.41
N HIS A 315 12.24 -19.32 24.20
CA HIS A 315 13.35 -18.55 23.65
C HIS A 315 12.92 -17.16 23.12
N PRO A 316 12.33 -16.29 23.96
CA PRO A 316 11.77 -15.00 23.52
C PRO A 316 12.83 -14.06 22.93
N LEU A 317 14.06 -14.07 23.47
CA LEU A 317 15.15 -13.25 22.94
C LEU A 317 15.59 -13.70 21.54
N ALA A 318 15.67 -15.01 21.29
CA ALA A 318 16.02 -15.55 19.98
C ALA A 318 14.94 -15.22 18.93
N TYR A 319 13.66 -15.30 19.32
CA TYR A 319 12.55 -14.84 18.48
C TYR A 319 12.66 -13.34 18.15
N LEU A 320 12.90 -12.49 19.16
CA LEU A 320 13.05 -11.05 18.93
C LEU A 320 14.29 -10.71 18.10
N SER A 321 15.41 -11.41 18.30
CA SER A 321 16.60 -11.29 17.44
C SER A 321 16.27 -11.62 15.99
N HIS A 322 15.59 -12.73 15.75
CA HIS A 322 15.11 -13.10 14.43
C HIS A 322 14.23 -12.02 13.79
N ARG A 323 13.20 -11.55 14.50
CA ARG A 323 12.27 -10.52 13.99
C ARG A 323 12.93 -9.18 13.77
N ALA A 324 13.86 -8.78 14.64
CA ALA A 324 14.65 -7.56 14.47
C ALA A 324 15.60 -7.66 13.27
N THR A 325 16.29 -8.79 13.08
CA THR A 325 17.15 -9.02 11.92
C THR A 325 16.33 -9.02 10.63
N PHE A 326 15.19 -9.70 10.59
CA PHE A 326 14.28 -9.67 9.45
C PHE A 326 13.79 -8.24 9.16
N MET A 327 13.34 -7.50 10.18
CA MET A 327 12.83 -6.14 9.99
C MET A 327 13.92 -5.20 9.48
N TRP A 328 15.15 -5.31 9.99
CA TRP A 328 16.28 -4.56 9.47
C TRP A 328 16.57 -4.93 8.01
N GLN A 329 16.60 -6.23 7.68
CA GLN A 329 16.76 -6.70 6.31
C GLN A 329 15.65 -6.14 5.40
N PHE A 330 14.39 -6.15 5.83
CA PHE A 330 13.26 -5.61 5.09
C PHE A 330 13.37 -4.09 4.86
N LEU A 331 13.68 -3.31 5.90
CA LEU A 331 13.70 -1.86 5.79
C LEU A 331 14.95 -1.31 5.09
N ALA A 332 16.12 -1.88 5.37
CA ALA A 332 17.42 -1.32 5.00
C ALA A 332 18.25 -2.22 4.06
N GLY A 333 17.89 -3.50 3.93
CA GLY A 333 18.62 -4.45 3.10
C GLY A 333 18.42 -4.27 1.60
N SER A 334 19.34 -4.86 0.82
CA SER A 334 19.22 -4.97 -0.63
C SER A 334 18.39 -6.17 -1.03
N ASN A 335 17.08 -5.95 -1.10
CA ASN A 335 16.11 -7.01 -1.39
C ASN A 335 15.71 -7.04 -2.86
N LEU A 336 14.98 -8.09 -3.23
CA LEU A 336 14.38 -8.22 -4.55
C LEU A 336 13.42 -7.05 -4.82
N VAL A 337 13.59 -6.41 -5.98
CA VAL A 337 12.72 -5.32 -6.46
C VAL A 337 11.88 -5.82 -7.63
N LEU A 338 12.52 -6.11 -8.77
CA LEU A 338 11.89 -6.69 -9.94
C LEU A 338 12.58 -8.02 -10.32
N PRO A 339 11.86 -9.17 -10.35
CA PRO A 339 12.40 -10.43 -10.85
C PRO A 339 12.30 -10.51 -12.38
N VAL A 340 12.95 -9.59 -13.10
CA VAL A 340 12.79 -9.40 -14.56
C VAL A 340 13.84 -10.12 -15.40
N TRP A 341 14.62 -11.01 -14.79
CA TRP A 341 15.68 -11.77 -15.48
C TRP A 341 15.11 -12.64 -16.61
N ASP A 342 14.00 -13.33 -16.34
CA ASP A 342 13.31 -14.22 -17.28
C ASP A 342 12.64 -13.48 -18.45
N TRP A 343 12.59 -12.14 -18.39
CA TRP A 343 11.98 -11.28 -19.41
C TRP A 343 12.94 -10.78 -20.46
N LEU A 344 14.24 -10.80 -20.16
CA LEU A 344 15.30 -10.48 -21.12
C LEU A 344 15.64 -11.68 -22.00
N ASP A 345 15.08 -12.87 -21.73
CA ASP A 345 15.15 -13.99 -22.65
C ASP A 345 14.56 -13.54 -24.01
N PRO A 346 15.30 -13.65 -25.13
CA PRO A 346 14.80 -13.30 -26.45
C PRO A 346 13.51 -14.02 -26.86
N ALA A 347 13.19 -15.15 -26.24
CA ALA A 347 11.95 -15.91 -26.43
C ALA A 347 10.77 -15.38 -25.58
N ALA A 348 11.02 -14.52 -24.58
CA ALA A 348 9.98 -13.93 -23.75
C ALA A 348 9.32 -12.71 -24.41
N GLY A 349 8.09 -12.39 -23.98
CA GLY A 349 7.28 -11.31 -24.55
C GLY A 349 7.92 -9.90 -24.50
N TYR A 350 8.94 -9.70 -23.64
CA TYR A 350 9.62 -8.42 -23.45
C TYR A 350 11.06 -8.39 -23.95
N GLY A 351 11.65 -9.53 -24.34
CA GLY A 351 13.09 -9.66 -24.60
C GLY A 351 13.62 -8.77 -25.74
N ARG A 352 12.72 -8.21 -26.56
CA ARG A 352 13.04 -7.27 -27.65
C ARG A 352 12.32 -5.93 -27.56
N SER A 353 11.68 -5.61 -26.43
CA SER A 353 10.91 -4.38 -26.30
C SER A 353 11.85 -3.16 -26.24
N PRO A 354 11.75 -2.19 -27.18
CA PRO A 354 12.57 -0.99 -27.15
C PRO A 354 12.19 -0.04 -26.01
N TYR A 355 11.05 -0.28 -25.35
CA TYR A 355 10.53 0.54 -24.26
C TYR A 355 10.85 -0.05 -22.88
N PHE A 356 10.81 -1.38 -22.75
CA PHE A 356 11.06 -2.05 -21.48
C PHE A 356 12.55 -2.19 -21.16
N THR A 357 13.40 -2.50 -22.15
CA THR A 357 14.84 -2.70 -21.94
C THR A 357 15.53 -1.47 -21.32
N PRO A 358 15.27 -0.22 -21.76
CA PRO A 358 15.80 0.97 -21.07
C PRO A 358 15.32 1.10 -19.62
N LEU A 359 14.09 0.68 -19.32
CA LEU A 359 13.57 0.69 -17.95
C LEU A 359 14.31 -0.30 -17.06
N VAL A 360 14.63 -1.50 -17.55
CA VAL A 360 15.45 -2.47 -16.80
C VAL A 360 16.84 -1.91 -16.53
N ALA A 361 17.48 -1.28 -17.52
CA ALA A 361 18.78 -0.64 -17.32
C ALA A 361 18.71 0.51 -16.28
N LEU A 362 17.60 1.24 -16.22
CA LEU A 362 17.35 2.24 -15.18
C LEU A 362 17.12 1.58 -13.80
N HIS A 363 16.36 0.49 -13.76
CA HIS A 363 16.15 -0.32 -12.56
C HIS A 363 17.48 -0.79 -11.97
N ASP A 364 18.36 -1.39 -12.76
CA ASP A 364 19.63 -1.95 -12.26
C ASP A 364 20.55 -0.88 -11.67
N ARG A 365 20.48 0.35 -12.19
CA ARG A 365 21.22 1.50 -11.63
C ARG A 365 20.62 2.01 -10.33
N LEU A 366 19.29 1.97 -10.20
CA LEU A 366 18.60 2.57 -9.05
C LEU A 366 18.36 1.58 -7.91
N GLN A 367 18.21 0.29 -8.18
CA GLN A 367 17.91 -0.76 -7.19
C GLN A 367 18.89 -0.80 -5.99
N PRO A 368 20.20 -0.52 -6.15
CA PRO A 368 21.12 -0.44 -5.02
C PRO A 368 20.91 0.77 -4.09
N THR A 369 20.22 1.82 -4.56
CA THR A 369 20.08 3.11 -3.86
C THR A 369 19.03 3.07 -2.74
N LEU A 370 19.02 4.12 -1.91
CA LEU A 370 17.99 4.30 -0.85
C LEU A 370 16.56 4.36 -1.39
N LEU A 371 16.38 4.68 -2.68
CA LEU A 371 15.06 4.76 -3.32
C LEU A 371 14.31 3.42 -3.27
N PHE A 372 15.04 2.31 -3.33
CA PHE A 372 14.50 0.95 -3.23
C PHE A 372 14.75 0.32 -1.85
N ARG A 373 14.74 1.15 -0.81
CA ARG A 373 14.74 0.74 0.60
C ARG A 373 13.38 1.09 1.22
N PRO A 374 12.58 0.12 1.68
CA PRO A 374 11.30 0.40 2.36
C PRO A 374 11.42 1.40 3.52
N GLY A 375 12.55 1.41 4.23
CA GLY A 375 12.83 2.33 5.32
C GLY A 375 12.77 3.81 4.93
N LEU A 376 13.20 4.18 3.71
CA LEU A 376 13.08 5.55 3.22
C LEU A 376 11.60 5.96 3.14
N TRP A 377 10.78 5.11 2.53
CA TRP A 377 9.36 5.39 2.33
C TRP A 377 8.57 5.39 3.64
N LEU A 378 8.94 4.54 4.58
CA LEU A 378 8.41 4.57 5.94
C LEU A 378 8.74 5.91 6.63
N ALA A 379 9.99 6.36 6.56
CA ALA A 379 10.40 7.65 7.12
C ALA A 379 9.66 8.83 6.47
N LEU A 380 9.49 8.81 5.14
CA LEU A 380 8.73 9.84 4.41
C LEU A 380 7.25 9.84 4.78
N ALA A 381 6.63 8.66 4.97
CA ALA A 381 5.24 8.56 5.43
C ALA A 381 5.07 9.15 6.85
N ILE A 382 5.98 8.83 7.78
CA ILE A 382 5.99 9.41 9.13
C ILE A 382 6.17 10.92 9.06
N ALA A 383 7.15 11.40 8.30
CA ALA A 383 7.42 12.83 8.14
C ALA A 383 6.21 13.58 7.57
N ALA A 384 5.54 13.03 6.56
CA ALA A 384 4.32 13.59 5.99
C ALA A 384 3.17 13.63 7.01
N ALA A 385 2.98 12.58 7.81
CA ALA A 385 1.98 12.55 8.88
C ALA A 385 2.24 13.65 9.93
N VAL A 386 3.47 13.75 10.41
CA VAL A 386 3.91 14.75 11.41
C VAL A 386 3.74 16.16 10.85
N PHE A 387 4.18 16.39 9.61
CA PHE A 387 4.07 17.69 8.96
C PHE A 387 2.61 18.12 8.73
N ALA A 388 1.72 17.18 8.39
CA ALA A 388 0.30 17.45 8.19
C ALA A 388 -0.50 17.49 9.50
N TRP A 389 0.07 17.06 10.64
CA TRP A 389 -0.61 16.98 11.93
C TRP A 389 -1.27 18.28 12.40
N PRO A 390 -0.63 19.46 12.25
CA PRO A 390 -1.28 20.72 12.56
C PRO A 390 -2.55 20.92 11.73
N ALA A 391 -2.55 20.49 10.46
CA ALA A 391 -3.65 20.62 9.50
C ALA A 391 -4.67 19.46 9.55
N ARG A 392 -4.64 18.62 10.59
CA ARG A 392 -5.54 17.46 10.75
C ARG A 392 -7.02 17.80 10.71
N SER A 393 -7.41 19.05 10.95
CA SER A 393 -8.80 19.53 10.86
C SER A 393 -9.23 19.97 9.46
N THR A 394 -8.39 19.75 8.45
CA THR A 394 -8.68 20.03 7.04
C THR A 394 -8.78 18.72 6.25
N PRO A 395 -9.51 18.68 5.13
CA PRO A 395 -9.59 17.48 4.29
C PRO A 395 -8.23 16.98 3.79
N ALA A 396 -7.35 17.91 3.39
CA ALA A 396 -6.01 17.58 2.90
C ALA A 396 -5.13 16.98 4.01
N GLY A 397 -5.14 17.58 5.21
CA GLY A 397 -4.40 17.03 6.35
C GLY A 397 -4.97 15.68 6.83
N ALA A 398 -6.30 15.53 6.81
CA ALA A 398 -6.96 14.26 7.15
C ALA A 398 -6.61 13.15 6.17
N PHE A 399 -6.59 13.45 4.86
CA PHE A 399 -6.13 12.53 3.82
C PHE A 399 -4.67 12.12 4.06
N THR A 400 -3.76 13.09 4.22
CA THR A 400 -2.33 12.79 4.44
C THR A 400 -2.14 11.88 5.63
N ILE A 401 -2.69 12.24 6.80
CA ILE A 401 -2.51 11.43 8.02
C ILE A 401 -3.18 10.07 7.88
N GLY A 402 -4.37 9.98 7.30
CA GLY A 402 -5.11 8.73 7.13
C GLY A 402 -4.35 7.70 6.29
N VAL A 403 -3.84 8.12 5.11
CA VAL A 403 -3.11 7.20 4.22
C VAL A 403 -1.73 6.86 4.77
N THR A 404 -0.99 7.83 5.31
CA THR A 404 0.38 7.57 5.80
C THR A 404 0.38 6.81 7.12
N ALA A 405 -0.53 7.08 8.06
CA ALA A 405 -0.64 6.29 9.28
C ALA A 405 -1.08 4.84 9.00
N SER A 406 -2.00 4.64 8.05
CA SER A 406 -2.38 3.31 7.58
C SER A 406 -1.16 2.58 6.97
N ALA A 407 -0.40 3.25 6.10
CA ALA A 407 0.82 2.68 5.52
C ALA A 407 1.91 2.35 6.53
N VAL A 408 2.14 3.22 7.53
CA VAL A 408 3.11 2.98 8.61
C VAL A 408 2.71 1.73 9.38
N VAL A 409 1.44 1.63 9.81
CA VAL A 409 0.96 0.45 10.54
C VAL A 409 1.09 -0.81 9.68
N TYR A 410 0.74 -0.74 8.39
CA TYR A 410 0.90 -1.86 7.46
C TYR A 410 2.36 -2.34 7.35
N VAL A 411 3.32 -1.43 7.18
CA VAL A 411 4.75 -1.82 7.13
C VAL A 411 5.20 -2.41 8.47
N MET A 412 4.74 -1.86 9.59
CA MET A 412 5.10 -2.36 10.92
C MET A 412 4.54 -3.76 11.21
N THR A 413 3.46 -4.21 10.56
CA THR A 413 2.97 -5.58 10.76
C THR A 413 4.01 -6.62 10.32
N PHE A 414 4.88 -6.31 9.35
CA PHE A 414 5.91 -7.22 8.87
C PHE A 414 6.93 -7.62 9.94
N PHE A 415 7.06 -6.86 11.03
CA PHE A 415 7.85 -7.31 12.18
C PHE A 415 7.34 -8.65 12.75
N VAL A 416 6.02 -8.88 12.72
CA VAL A 416 5.38 -10.08 13.29
C VAL A 416 4.97 -11.07 12.19
N VAL A 417 4.42 -10.60 11.08
CA VAL A 417 3.85 -11.48 10.03
C VAL A 417 4.70 -11.57 8.76
N GLY A 418 5.87 -10.91 8.75
CA GLY A 418 6.77 -10.93 7.60
C GLY A 418 7.45 -12.28 7.43
N VAL A 419 7.51 -12.75 6.18
CA VAL A 419 8.15 -14.01 5.79
C VAL A 419 9.12 -13.86 4.61
N ALA A 420 9.11 -12.69 3.96
CA ALA A 420 10.02 -12.34 2.89
C ALA A 420 10.23 -10.82 2.88
N SER A 421 11.42 -10.36 2.48
CA SER A 421 11.83 -8.95 2.55
C SER A 421 11.73 -8.20 1.22
N ASP A 422 11.07 -8.78 0.21
CA ASP A 422 10.88 -8.15 -1.11
C ASP A 422 10.30 -6.73 -1.01
N PHE A 423 10.78 -5.82 -1.85
CA PHE A 423 10.33 -4.43 -1.83
C PHE A 423 8.82 -4.28 -2.09
N ARG A 424 8.20 -5.21 -2.84
CA ARG A 424 6.77 -5.20 -3.18
C ARG A 424 5.86 -5.07 -1.96
N TYR A 425 6.28 -5.60 -0.82
CA TYR A 425 5.50 -5.54 0.42
C TYR A 425 5.36 -4.12 0.98
N ALA A 426 6.25 -3.20 0.62
CA ALA A 426 6.20 -1.79 1.02
C ALA A 426 5.47 -0.90 0.00
N TYR A 427 4.92 -1.47 -1.08
CA TYR A 427 4.37 -0.69 -2.20
C TYR A 427 3.24 0.27 -1.78
N TRP A 428 2.32 -0.17 -0.90
CA TRP A 428 1.31 0.73 -0.33
C TRP A 428 1.94 1.94 0.37
N CYS A 429 3.04 1.76 1.10
CA CYS A 429 3.75 2.85 1.77
C CYS A 429 4.38 3.84 0.78
N VAL A 430 4.89 3.37 -0.35
CA VAL A 430 5.36 4.24 -1.43
C VAL A 430 4.22 5.12 -1.94
N LEU A 431 3.09 4.52 -2.30
CA LEU A 431 1.93 5.25 -2.84
C LEU A 431 1.36 6.24 -1.82
N ALA A 432 1.21 5.82 -0.57
CA ALA A 432 0.69 6.65 0.51
C ALA A 432 1.63 7.82 0.83
N ALA A 433 2.95 7.61 0.86
CA ALA A 433 3.92 8.69 1.09
C ALA A 433 3.90 9.72 -0.05
N LEU A 434 3.84 9.26 -1.30
CA LEU A 434 3.76 10.12 -2.49
C LEU A 434 2.48 10.95 -2.51
N ALA A 435 1.32 10.29 -2.42
CA ALA A 435 0.03 10.97 -2.44
C ALA A 435 -0.17 11.84 -1.19
N GLY A 436 0.20 11.34 -0.02
CA GLY A 436 0.17 12.07 1.24
C GLY A 436 1.07 13.30 1.22
N GLY A 437 2.25 13.23 0.60
CA GLY A 437 3.15 14.36 0.40
C GLY A 437 2.55 15.46 -0.48
N VAL A 438 1.90 15.10 -1.60
CA VAL A 438 1.16 16.05 -2.44
C VAL A 438 0.07 16.75 -1.63
N ALA A 439 -0.75 15.99 -0.90
CA ALA A 439 -1.82 16.55 -0.08
C ALA A 439 -1.30 17.41 1.10
N ALA A 440 -0.15 17.05 1.68
CA ALA A 440 0.49 17.83 2.73
C ALA A 440 0.88 19.23 2.23
N MET A 441 1.39 19.32 1.00
CA MET A 441 1.69 20.59 0.34
C MET A 441 0.42 21.40 0.04
N LEU A 442 -0.69 20.75 -0.30
CA LEU A 442 -1.99 21.41 -0.44
C LEU A 442 -2.50 21.98 0.89
N ALA A 443 -2.31 21.25 2.00
CA ALA A 443 -2.70 21.74 3.32
C ALA A 443 -1.87 22.96 3.76
N ARG A 444 -0.57 22.99 3.43
CA ARG A 444 0.31 24.14 3.72
C ARG A 444 -0.11 25.41 2.98
N THR A 445 -0.40 25.29 1.69
CA THR A 445 -0.79 26.45 0.86
C THR A 445 -2.10 27.09 1.34
N HIS A 446 -3.04 26.29 1.88
CA HIS A 446 -4.26 26.82 2.50
C HIS A 446 -3.97 27.76 3.68
N ARG A 447 -3.07 27.34 4.58
CA ARG A 447 -2.74 28.10 5.80
C ARG A 447 -2.01 29.40 5.53
N VAL A 448 -1.07 29.37 4.57
CA VAL A 448 -0.32 30.58 4.19
C VAL A 448 -1.28 31.62 3.60
N ALA A 449 -2.27 31.20 2.83
CA ALA A 449 -3.29 32.11 2.28
C ALA A 449 -4.26 32.68 3.34
N GLU A 450 -4.50 31.96 4.44
CA GLU A 450 -5.40 32.39 5.53
C GLU A 450 -4.71 33.28 6.58
N THR A 451 -3.37 33.40 6.57
CA THR A 451 -2.65 34.27 7.52
C THR A 451 -2.60 35.68 6.94
N PRO A 452 -3.29 36.69 7.53
CA PRO A 452 -3.29 38.05 6.98
C PRO A 452 -1.89 38.65 7.03
N SER A 453 -1.35 39.03 5.89
CA SER A 453 -0.21 39.95 5.81
C SER A 453 -0.68 41.34 6.25
N GLY A 454 -0.51 41.68 7.53
CA GLY A 454 -0.90 43.02 8.00
C GLY A 454 -0.89 43.20 9.52
N GLN A 455 0.31 43.32 10.10
CA GLN A 455 0.53 44.18 11.26
C GLN A 455 1.72 45.07 10.96
N ASP A 456 1.54 45.96 9.99
CA ASP A 456 2.32 47.18 9.89
C ASP A 456 1.71 48.19 10.88
N SER A 457 2.18 48.18 12.13
CA SER A 457 1.84 49.21 13.10
C SER A 457 2.80 50.40 12.91
N ARG A 458 2.51 51.23 11.91
CA ARG A 458 2.98 52.63 11.84
C ARG A 458 1.76 53.51 11.71
N ASP A 459 1.37 54.12 12.83
CA ASP A 459 0.98 55.52 12.90
C ASP A 459 0.71 55.89 14.36
N SER A 460 1.80 56.24 15.05
CA SER A 460 1.72 57.12 16.20
C SER A 460 1.90 58.55 15.68
N SER A 461 0.82 59.32 15.66
CA SER A 461 0.93 60.79 15.71
C SER A 461 -0.23 61.41 16.50
N PRO A 462 0.03 62.58 17.12
CA PRO A 462 -0.61 63.01 18.35
C PRO A 462 -1.69 64.07 18.10
N ALA A 463 -2.75 64.06 18.91
CA ALA A 463 -3.60 65.23 19.06
C ALA A 463 -4.29 65.23 20.43
N SER A 464 -3.79 66.10 21.30
CA SER A 464 -4.50 66.69 22.43
C SER A 464 -5.82 67.35 21.99
N VAL A 465 -6.93 67.13 22.70
CA VAL A 465 -7.84 68.20 23.15
C VAL A 465 -8.56 67.75 24.43
N ASN A 466 -8.52 68.69 25.37
CA ASN A 466 -9.06 68.78 26.71
C ASN A 466 -10.61 68.89 26.72
N THR A 467 -11.32 68.29 27.69
CA THR A 467 -12.20 68.99 28.68
C THR A 467 -13.25 68.09 29.38
N SER A 468 -13.14 68.05 30.72
CA SER A 468 -14.19 68.15 31.77
C SER A 468 -15.34 67.11 31.92
N ARG A 469 -15.37 66.43 33.09
CA ARG A 469 -16.31 66.63 34.24
C ARG A 469 -16.35 65.40 35.15
N MET A 470 -15.71 65.46 36.32
CA MET A 470 -16.32 65.60 37.66
C MET A 470 -15.20 65.61 38.71
#